data_AF-A0A841CN82-F1
#
_entry.id   AF-A0A841CN82-F1
#
_cell.length_a   1.000
_cell.length_b   1.000
_cell.length_c   1.000
_cell.angle_alpha   90.00
_cell.angle_beta   90.00
_cell.angle_gamma   90.00
#
_symmetry.space_group_name_H-M   'P 1'
#
loop_
_entity.id
_entity.type
_entity.pdbx_description
1 polymer ?
#
loop_
_entity_poly.entity_id
_entity_poly.type
_entity_poly.pdbx_seq_one_letter_code
_entity_poly.pdbx_strand_id
1 'polypeptide(L)'
;MEVLGWSGVHVPRVKVLGIEADAVVRVDPAAHDLRRAAGQGPVLDHDVLSTWDWPEARDVRAPEVVRLVGMVCGGPSWRRALGAAARLGAFCETAITVEEVTDECRLECAYFGVHLLVAGRLVQEGRRSRPPRRTLDRWVEESVYERLITDGMLR
;
A
#
# COMPACT_ATOMS: atom_id res chain seq x y z
N MET A 1 2.71 6.94 -11.21
CA MET A 1 1.60 6.06 -10.78
C MET A 1 0.56 5.91 -11.88
N GLU A 2 0.24 6.97 -12.62
CA GLU A 2 -0.60 6.91 -13.83
C GLU A 2 -0.13 5.85 -14.87
N VAL A 3 1.18 5.71 -15.07
CA VAL A 3 1.76 4.66 -15.93
C VAL A 3 1.44 3.23 -15.49
N LEU A 4 1.07 3.02 -14.23
CA LEU A 4 0.61 1.73 -13.68
C LEU A 4 -0.92 1.61 -13.70
N GLY A 5 -1.63 2.65 -14.16
CA GLY A 5 -3.09 2.75 -14.06
C GLY A 5 -3.60 2.91 -12.62
N TRP A 6 -2.73 3.20 -11.66
CA TRP A 6 -3.12 3.34 -10.26
C TRP A 6 -3.63 4.75 -9.97
N SER A 7 -4.88 4.84 -9.53
CA SER A 7 -5.56 6.09 -9.16
C SER A 7 -5.52 6.32 -7.64
N GLY A 8 -5.03 7.48 -7.19
CA GLY A 8 -5.01 7.82 -5.78
C GLY A 8 -3.99 8.90 -5.43
N VAL A 9 -3.83 9.14 -4.13
CA VAL A 9 -2.81 10.02 -3.56
C VAL A 9 -1.50 9.26 -3.45
N HIS A 10 -0.41 9.83 -3.96
CA HIS A 10 0.94 9.30 -3.81
C HIS A 10 1.52 9.69 -2.46
N VAL A 11 1.94 8.69 -1.68
CA VAL A 11 2.53 8.86 -0.34
C VAL A 11 3.96 8.33 -0.38
N PRO A 12 4.99 9.21 -0.37
CA PRO A 12 6.36 8.77 -0.48
C PRO A 12 6.88 8.17 0.82
N ARG A 13 7.83 7.23 0.72
CA ARG A 13 8.60 6.67 1.86
C ARG A 13 7.75 6.16 3.02
N VAL A 14 6.66 5.46 2.73
CA VAL A 14 5.87 4.76 3.75
C VAL A 14 6.64 3.52 4.21
N LYS A 15 6.70 3.31 5.52
CA LYS A 15 7.27 2.10 6.11
C LYS A 15 6.17 1.10 6.46
N VAL A 16 6.14 -0.03 5.76
CA VAL A 16 5.21 -1.15 6.00
C VAL A 16 6.00 -2.39 6.32
N LEU A 17 5.78 -2.99 7.51
CA LEU A 17 6.48 -4.21 7.95
C LEU A 17 8.02 -4.12 7.81
N GLY A 18 8.57 -2.95 8.13
CA GLY A 18 10.01 -2.68 8.03
C GLY A 18 10.52 -2.37 6.61
N ILE A 19 9.65 -2.40 5.60
CA ILE A 19 9.98 -2.10 4.21
C ILE A 19 9.57 -0.67 3.90
N GLU A 20 10.51 0.15 3.41
CA GLU A 20 10.21 1.49 2.90
C GLU A 20 9.85 1.41 1.41
N ALA A 21 8.73 2.02 1.03
CA ALA A 21 8.23 2.06 -0.34
C ALA A 21 7.32 3.27 -0.55
N ASP A 22 7.12 3.64 -1.80
CA ASP A 22 6.15 4.66 -2.18
C ASP A 22 4.78 4.02 -2.38
N ALA A 23 3.75 4.52 -1.70
CA ALA A 23 2.39 4.01 -1.83
C ALA A 23 1.55 4.89 -2.75
N VAL A 24 0.54 4.34 -3.44
CA VAL A 24 -0.69 5.12 -3.64
C VAL A 24 -1.86 4.51 -2.95
N VAL A 25 -2.69 5.41 -2.46
CA VAL A 25 -3.87 5.11 -1.70
C VAL A 25 -5.06 5.90 -2.22
N ARG A 26 -6.24 5.31 -2.11
CA ARG A 26 -7.48 6.05 -2.18
C ARG A 26 -7.83 6.54 -0.78
N VAL A 27 -8.29 7.77 -0.72
CA VAL A 27 -8.76 8.40 0.51
C VAL A 27 -10.26 8.58 0.38
N ASP A 28 -11.00 8.26 1.44
CA ASP A 28 -12.40 8.62 1.62
C ASP A 28 -12.48 9.84 2.55
N PRO A 29 -12.72 11.06 2.01
CA PRO A 29 -12.81 12.27 2.82
C PRO A 29 -13.99 12.25 3.79
N ALA A 30 -15.11 11.63 3.41
CA ALA A 30 -16.29 11.57 4.29
C ALA A 30 -16.01 10.68 5.51
N ALA A 31 -15.32 9.55 5.30
CA ALA A 31 -14.86 8.72 6.41
C ALA A 31 -13.85 9.47 7.31
N HIS A 32 -12.97 10.29 6.72
CA HIS A 32 -12.06 11.14 7.48
C HIS A 32 -12.79 12.14 8.36
N ASP A 33 -13.76 12.87 7.79
CA ASP A 33 -14.53 13.90 8.49
C ASP A 33 -15.33 13.30 9.65
N LEU A 34 -15.95 12.12 9.45
CA LEU A 34 -16.66 11.39 10.49
C LEU A 34 -15.75 11.02 11.66
N ARG A 35 -14.57 10.47 11.36
CA ARG A 35 -13.56 10.13 12.37
C ARG A 35 -13.08 11.36 13.13
N ARG A 36 -12.79 12.45 12.41
CA ARG A 36 -12.36 13.72 13.00
C ARG A 36 -13.42 14.31 13.91
N ALA A 37 -14.68 14.32 13.49
CA ALA A 37 -15.81 14.80 14.30
C ALA A 37 -16.01 13.97 15.58
N ALA A 38 -15.74 12.67 15.51
CA ALA A 38 -15.79 11.76 16.65
C ALA A 38 -14.51 11.74 17.51
N GLY A 39 -13.46 12.51 17.16
CA GLY A 39 -12.17 12.47 17.85
C GLY A 39 -11.39 11.15 17.68
N GLN A 40 -11.70 10.39 16.63
CA GLN A 40 -11.09 9.09 16.33
C GLN A 40 -9.91 9.25 15.37
N GLY A 41 -8.69 9.14 15.90
CA GLY A 41 -7.47 9.14 15.08
C GLY A 41 -7.22 7.81 14.35
N PRO A 42 -6.05 7.67 13.70
CA PRO A 42 -5.54 6.39 13.24
C PRO A 42 -5.42 5.38 14.40
N VAL A 43 -5.72 4.12 14.13
CA VAL A 43 -5.65 3.04 15.14
C VAL A 43 -4.56 2.05 14.74
N LEU A 44 -3.45 2.03 15.49
CA LEU A 44 -2.30 1.15 15.24
C LEU A 44 -2.15 0.01 16.26
N ASP A 45 -3.00 -0.02 17.28
CA ASP A 45 -3.06 -1.08 18.27
C ASP A 45 -3.62 -2.36 17.61
N HIS A 46 -2.79 -3.40 17.54
CA HIS A 46 -3.14 -4.66 16.91
C HIS A 46 -4.31 -5.35 17.62
N ASP A 47 -4.37 -5.29 18.95
CA ASP A 47 -5.43 -5.95 19.71
C ASP A 47 -6.76 -5.28 19.43
N VAL A 48 -6.80 -3.93 19.39
CA VAL A 48 -7.97 -3.17 18.98
C VAL A 48 -8.40 -3.54 17.56
N LEU A 49 -7.48 -3.56 16.60
CA LEU A 49 -7.82 -3.90 15.21
C LEU A 49 -8.31 -5.34 15.06
N SER A 50 -7.78 -6.28 15.83
CA SER A 50 -8.22 -7.68 15.80
C SER A 50 -9.68 -7.85 16.22
N THR A 51 -10.19 -6.96 17.08
CA THR A 51 -11.62 -6.96 17.43
C THR A 51 -12.52 -6.53 16.26
N TRP A 52 -12.01 -5.79 15.28
CA TRP A 52 -12.82 -5.28 14.16
C TRP A 52 -13.19 -6.36 13.14
N ASP A 53 -12.53 -7.52 13.18
CA ASP A 53 -12.92 -8.68 12.38
C ASP A 53 -14.09 -9.44 13.00
N TRP A 54 -14.45 -9.14 14.25
CA TRP A 54 -15.57 -9.79 14.91
C TRP A 54 -16.89 -9.28 14.32
N PRO A 55 -17.86 -10.16 14.04
CA PRO A 55 -19.16 -9.75 13.50
C PRO A 55 -19.86 -8.64 14.31
N GLU A 56 -19.68 -8.64 15.62
CA GLU A 56 -20.27 -7.71 16.58
C GLU A 56 -19.65 -6.32 16.50
N ALA A 57 -18.40 -6.20 16.01
CA ALA A 57 -17.70 -4.93 15.90
C ALA A 57 -18.10 -4.12 14.64
N ARG A 58 -18.98 -4.64 13.79
CA ARG A 58 -19.37 -4.00 12.52
C ARG A 58 -19.89 -2.56 12.69
N ASP A 59 -20.63 -2.31 13.76
CA ASP A 59 -21.25 -1.00 14.04
C ASP A 59 -20.34 -0.08 14.86
N VAL A 60 -19.28 -0.62 15.47
CA VAL A 60 -18.40 0.12 16.40
C VAL A 60 -17.03 0.43 15.78
N ARG A 61 -16.62 -0.33 14.76
CA ARG A 61 -15.34 -0.11 14.07
C ARG A 61 -15.32 1.26 13.39
N ALA A 62 -14.19 1.93 13.49
CA ALA A 62 -14.03 3.24 12.87
C ALA A 62 -14.06 3.11 11.33
N PRO A 63 -14.71 4.05 10.60
CA PRO A 63 -14.83 4.03 9.13
C PRO A 63 -13.48 3.87 8.41
N GLU A 64 -13.43 3.29 7.21
CA GLU A 64 -12.18 3.17 6.46
C GLU A 64 -11.83 4.46 5.73
N VAL A 65 -10.76 5.15 6.16
CA VAL A 65 -10.33 6.41 5.51
C VAL A 65 -9.40 6.14 4.32
N VAL A 66 -8.53 5.14 4.44
CA VAL A 66 -7.47 4.87 3.47
C VAL A 66 -7.64 3.47 2.92
N ARG A 67 -7.49 3.34 1.61
CA ARG A 67 -7.41 2.04 0.92
C ARG A 67 -6.14 1.97 0.09
N LEU A 68 -5.33 0.95 0.34
CA LEU A 68 -4.09 0.71 -0.40
C LEU A 68 -4.39 0.24 -1.83
N VAL A 69 -3.84 0.93 -2.83
CA VAL A 69 -4.00 0.60 -4.25
C VAL A 69 -2.78 -0.16 -4.75
N GLY A 70 -1.59 0.38 -4.49
CA GLY A 70 -0.34 -0.27 -4.85
C GLY A 70 0.88 0.38 -4.21
N MET A 71 2.00 -0.32 -4.29
CA MET A 71 3.29 0.13 -3.74
C MET A 71 4.42 -0.02 -4.75
N VAL A 72 5.29 0.99 -4.83
CA VAL A 72 6.49 1.01 -5.66
C VAL A 72 7.70 0.86 -4.74
N CYS A 73 8.47 -0.21 -4.95
CA CYS A 73 9.69 -0.48 -4.20
C CYS A 73 10.92 -0.07 -5.02
N GLY A 74 11.83 0.64 -4.38
CA GLY A 74 13.17 0.92 -4.89
C GLY A 74 14.25 0.16 -4.12
N GLY A 75 15.50 0.28 -4.58
CA GLY A 75 16.64 -0.25 -3.84
C GLY A 75 17.94 -0.18 -4.65
N PRO A 76 19.09 -0.50 -4.03
CA PRO A 76 20.40 -0.49 -4.69
C PRO A 76 20.54 -1.58 -5.77
N SER A 77 19.62 -2.55 -5.82
CA SER A 77 19.55 -3.55 -6.87
C SER A 77 18.11 -3.99 -7.10
N TRP A 78 17.82 -4.45 -8.33
CA TRP A 78 16.49 -4.96 -8.67
C TRP A 78 16.07 -6.14 -7.79
N ARG A 79 17.01 -7.00 -7.37
CA ARG A 79 16.74 -8.14 -6.47
C ARG A 79 16.23 -7.67 -5.11
N ARG A 80 16.82 -6.60 -4.57
CA ARG A 80 16.39 -6.05 -3.28
C ARG A 80 15.02 -5.37 -3.39
N ALA A 81 14.79 -4.61 -4.47
CA ALA A 81 13.48 -4.02 -4.75
C ALA A 81 12.40 -5.09 -4.94
N LEU A 82 12.71 -6.16 -5.69
CA LEU A 82 11.79 -7.28 -5.93
C LEU A 82 11.48 -8.05 -4.65
N GLY A 83 12.48 -8.34 -3.82
CA GLY A 83 12.27 -9.00 -2.53
C GLY A 83 11.42 -8.17 -1.56
N ALA A 84 11.44 -6.83 -1.68
CA ALA A 84 10.53 -5.95 -0.96
C ALA A 84 9.12 -6.00 -1.56
N ALA A 85 8.99 -5.84 -2.88
CA ALA A 85 7.72 -5.86 -3.61
C ALA A 85 6.96 -7.19 -3.45
N ALA A 86 7.67 -8.33 -3.48
CA ALA A 86 7.07 -9.66 -3.31
C ALA A 86 6.46 -9.85 -1.91
N ARG A 87 7.09 -9.31 -0.86
CA ARG A 87 6.54 -9.35 0.51
C ARG A 87 5.30 -8.47 0.66
N LEU A 88 5.29 -7.31 0.00
CA LEU A 88 4.18 -6.36 0.02
C LEU A 88 3.01 -6.78 -0.90
N GLY A 89 3.25 -7.66 -1.87
CA GLY A 89 2.24 -8.19 -2.79
C GLY A 89 1.06 -8.90 -2.11
N ALA A 90 1.19 -9.24 -0.82
CA ALA A 90 0.09 -9.75 -0.01
C ALA A 90 -0.98 -8.70 0.33
N PHE A 91 -0.71 -7.40 0.16
CA PHE A 91 -1.61 -6.31 0.55
C PHE A 91 -2.19 -5.55 -0.65
N CYS A 92 -1.43 -5.47 -1.74
CA CYS A 92 -1.79 -4.67 -2.91
C CYS A 92 -0.98 -5.09 -4.14
N GLU A 93 -1.25 -4.47 -5.28
CA GLU A 93 -0.37 -4.58 -6.44
C GLU A 93 0.98 -3.92 -6.13
N THR A 94 2.08 -4.53 -6.58
CA THR A 94 3.41 -3.98 -6.33
C THR A 94 4.20 -3.79 -7.60
N ALA A 95 5.09 -2.80 -7.57
CA ALA A 95 5.95 -2.45 -8.68
C ALA A 95 7.39 -2.25 -8.19
N ILE A 96 8.36 -2.45 -9.08
CA ILE A 96 9.74 -2.00 -8.87
C ILE A 96 10.16 -1.03 -9.97
N THR A 97 11.03 -0.10 -9.62
CA THR A 97 11.66 0.81 -10.58
C THR A 97 13.15 0.50 -10.68
N VAL A 98 13.65 0.42 -11.91
CA VAL A 98 15.06 0.21 -12.23
C VAL A 98 15.49 1.16 -13.35
N GLU A 99 16.79 1.45 -13.45
CA GLU A 99 17.33 2.24 -14.57
C GLU A 99 17.54 1.37 -15.82
N GLU A 100 18.01 0.13 -15.60
CA GLU A 100 18.26 -0.85 -16.65
C GLU A 100 17.68 -2.20 -16.27
N VAL A 101 17.28 -2.99 -17.27
CA VAL A 101 16.60 -4.27 -17.09
C VAL A 101 17.38 -5.40 -17.73
N THR A 102 17.49 -6.52 -17.01
CA THR A 102 18.02 -7.80 -17.52
C THR A 102 16.87 -8.78 -17.78
N ASP A 103 17.11 -9.80 -18.60
CA ASP A 103 16.12 -10.87 -18.84
C ASP A 103 15.77 -11.63 -17.55
N GLU A 104 16.76 -11.85 -16.68
CA GLU A 104 16.55 -12.43 -15.34
C GLU A 104 15.59 -11.58 -14.51
N CYS A 105 15.77 -10.25 -14.49
CA CYS A 105 14.88 -9.35 -13.77
C CYS A 105 13.43 -9.43 -14.32
N ARG A 106 13.25 -9.49 -15.64
CA ARG A 106 11.92 -9.63 -16.26
C ARG A 106 11.24 -10.94 -15.85
N LEU A 107 11.96 -12.06 -15.97
CA LEU A 107 11.47 -13.40 -15.62
C LEU A 107 11.04 -13.46 -14.15
N GLU A 108 11.87 -12.97 -13.24
CA GLU A 108 11.59 -12.94 -11.81
C GLU A 108 10.39 -12.03 -11.48
N CYS A 109 10.33 -10.83 -12.06
CA CYS A 109 9.15 -9.95 -11.92
C CYS A 109 7.87 -10.63 -12.41
N ALA A 110 7.93 -11.37 -13.52
CA ALA A 110 6.78 -12.09 -14.05
C ALA A 110 6.35 -13.23 -13.11
N TYR A 111 7.32 -13.98 -12.59
CA TYR A 111 7.10 -15.06 -11.65
C TYR A 111 6.36 -14.58 -10.39
N PHE A 112 6.86 -13.51 -9.75
CA PHE A 112 6.25 -12.92 -8.56
C PHE A 112 5.01 -12.06 -8.85
N GLY A 113 4.71 -11.76 -10.12
CA GLY A 113 3.58 -10.92 -10.48
C GLY A 113 3.75 -9.44 -10.13
N VAL A 114 4.98 -8.93 -10.21
CA VAL A 114 5.35 -7.55 -9.87
C VAL A 114 5.49 -6.72 -11.14
N HIS A 115 4.91 -5.51 -11.14
CA HIS A 115 5.06 -4.56 -12.24
C HIS A 115 6.51 -4.08 -12.34
N LEU A 116 7.03 -3.94 -13.55
CA LEU A 116 8.40 -3.49 -13.79
C LEU A 116 8.42 -2.16 -14.52
N LEU A 117 8.97 -1.13 -13.86
CA LEU A 117 9.27 0.15 -14.47
C LEU A 117 10.75 0.26 -14.80
N VAL A 118 11.05 0.73 -16.01
CA VAL A 118 12.42 1.03 -16.46
C VAL A 118 12.48 2.51 -16.82
N ALA A 119 13.34 3.27 -16.14
CA ALA A 119 13.45 4.73 -16.29
C ALA A 119 12.07 5.43 -16.25
N GLY A 120 11.20 5.00 -15.32
CA GLY A 120 9.85 5.53 -15.13
C GLY A 120 8.78 5.06 -16.12
N ARG A 121 9.12 4.19 -17.09
CA ARG A 121 8.15 3.62 -18.05
C ARG A 121 7.77 2.20 -17.68
N LEU A 122 6.48 1.87 -17.77
CA LEU A 122 6.01 0.50 -17.57
C LEU A 122 6.49 -0.40 -18.72
N VAL A 123 7.25 -1.43 -18.38
CA VAL A 123 7.82 -2.38 -19.34
C VAL A 123 7.20 -3.77 -19.21
N GLN A 124 6.67 -4.11 -18.03
CA GLN A 124 5.98 -5.37 -17.78
C GLN A 124 4.89 -5.18 -16.73
N GLU A 125 3.69 -5.69 -17.03
CA GLU A 125 2.59 -5.71 -16.06
C GLU A 125 2.77 -6.84 -15.04
N GLY A 126 2.42 -6.55 -13.79
CA GLY A 126 2.28 -7.52 -12.71
C GLY A 126 0.87 -8.14 -12.68
N ARG A 127 0.59 -8.92 -11.63
CA ARG A 127 -0.74 -9.48 -11.38
C ARG A 127 -1.67 -8.40 -10.83
N ARG A 128 -2.84 -8.24 -11.45
CA ARG A 128 -3.87 -7.26 -11.07
C ARG A 128 -4.88 -7.79 -10.03
N SER A 129 -4.56 -8.88 -9.33
CA SER A 129 -5.46 -9.51 -8.35
C SER A 129 -5.01 -9.17 -6.93
N ARG A 130 -5.86 -8.47 -6.17
CA ARG A 130 -5.65 -8.29 -4.72
C ARG A 130 -6.16 -9.54 -3.99
N PRO A 131 -5.38 -10.13 -3.06
CA PRO A 131 -5.88 -11.19 -2.19
C PRO A 131 -7.02 -10.67 -1.28
N PRO A 132 -7.82 -11.58 -0.66
CA PRO A 132 -8.85 -11.19 0.31
C PRO A 132 -8.24 -10.40 1.47
N ARG A 133 -8.92 -9.32 1.88
CA ARG A 133 -8.48 -8.42 2.96
C ARG A 133 -8.48 -9.16 4.31
N ARG A 134 -7.49 -8.85 5.14
CA ARG A 134 -7.28 -9.37 6.49
C ARG A 134 -7.15 -8.21 7.49
N THR A 135 -7.13 -8.51 8.78
CA THR A 135 -6.79 -7.55 9.85
C THR A 135 -5.50 -6.79 9.55
N LEU A 136 -4.50 -7.49 9.01
CA LEU A 136 -3.21 -6.89 8.74
C LEU A 136 -3.28 -5.84 7.61
N ASP A 137 -4.14 -6.03 6.60
CA ASP A 137 -4.42 -4.98 5.60
C ASP A 137 -4.92 -3.71 6.28
N ARG A 138 -5.79 -3.87 7.29
CA ARG A 138 -6.35 -2.76 8.04
C ARG A 138 -5.26 -2.01 8.79
N TRP A 139 -4.37 -2.72 9.49
CA TRP A 139 -3.25 -2.11 10.18
C TRP A 139 -2.31 -1.35 9.22
N VAL A 140 -2.03 -1.90 8.04
CA VAL A 140 -1.23 -1.23 7.01
C VAL A 140 -1.89 0.06 6.54
N GLU A 141 -3.20 0.03 6.30
CA GLU A 141 -3.95 1.21 5.85
C GLU A 141 -4.07 2.29 6.96
N GLU A 142 -4.22 1.89 8.23
CA GLU A 142 -4.16 2.81 9.37
C GLU A 142 -2.77 3.43 9.54
N SER A 143 -1.70 2.67 9.29
CA SER A 143 -0.31 3.18 9.31
C SER A 143 -0.10 4.24 8.21
N VAL A 144 -0.64 4.01 7.01
CA VAL A 144 -0.59 5.01 5.93
C VAL A 144 -1.48 6.22 6.26
N TYR A 145 -2.62 5.99 6.92
CA TYR A 145 -3.51 7.06 7.36
C TYR A 145 -2.84 7.99 8.37
N GLU A 146 -2.14 7.44 9.38
CA GLU A 146 -1.32 8.21 10.31
C GLU A 146 -0.27 9.05 9.57
N ARG A 147 0.37 8.46 8.56
CA ARG A 147 1.37 9.16 7.75
C ARG A 147 0.77 10.34 6.99
N LEU A 148 -0.39 10.17 6.37
CA LEU A 148 -1.09 11.23 5.64
C LEU A 148 -1.43 12.43 6.54
N ILE A 149 -1.88 12.18 7.78
CA ILE A 149 -2.16 13.24 8.75
C ILE A 149 -0.85 13.92 9.16
N THR A 150 0.16 13.13 9.53
CA THR A 150 1.44 13.63 10.04
C THR A 150 2.17 14.50 9.01
N ASP A 151 2.11 14.11 7.73
CA ASP A 151 2.71 14.84 6.62
C ASP A 151 1.84 16.02 6.15
N GLY A 152 0.68 16.25 6.78
CA GLY A 152 -0.24 17.35 6.45
C GLY A 152 -0.95 17.19 5.09
N MET A 153 -0.94 15.97 4.55
CA MET A 153 -1.62 15.61 3.29
C MET A 153 -3.12 15.41 3.49
N LEU A 154 -3.55 15.23 4.74
CA LEU A 154 -4.94 15.16 5.18
C LEU A 154 -5.12 16.02 6.43
N ARG A 155 -6.19 16.83 6.52
CA ARG A 155 -6.36 17.86 7.56
C ARG A 155 -7.70 17.76 8.27
#